data_AF-A0A7X6XQL5-F1
#
_entry.id   AF-A0A7X6XQL5-F1
#
_cell.length_a   1.000
_cell.length_b   1.000
_cell.length_c   1.000
_cell.angle_alpha   90.00
_cell.angle_beta   90.00
_cell.angle_gamma   90.00
#
_symmetry.space_group_name_H-M   'P 1'
#
loop_
_entity.id
_entity.type
_entity.pdbx_description
1 polymer ?
#
loop_
_entity_poly.entity_id
_entity_poly.type
_entity_poly.pdbx_seq_one_letter_code
_entity_poly.pdbx_strand_id
1 'polypeptide(L)'
;MPDRCVYLDNNATTPLHPAVKQAMVEAMDVFGNPSSLHEAGRLAREYVENARAAVADFIGASADEVIFVGSGSEANNTVLS
;
A
#
# COMPACT_ATOMS: atom_id res chain seq x y z
N MET A 1 19.13 8.53 -33.78
CA MET A 1 18.14 8.71 -32.70
C MET A 1 18.41 7.60 -31.71
N PRO A 2 18.51 7.85 -30.39
CA PRO A 2 18.57 6.74 -29.45
C PRO A 2 17.32 5.86 -29.67
N ASP A 3 17.49 4.54 -29.62
CA ASP A 3 16.37 3.61 -29.80
C ASP A 3 15.26 3.93 -28.79
N ARG A 4 14.03 4.08 -29.29
CA ARG A 4 12.86 4.37 -28.46
C ARG A 4 12.51 3.12 -27.66
N CYS A 5 12.74 3.17 -26.35
CA CYS A 5 12.25 2.14 -25.44
C CYS A 5 10.73 2.28 -25.23
N VAL A 6 9.98 1.21 -25.46
CA VAL A 6 8.53 1.13 -25.22
C VAL A 6 8.27 -0.03 -24.27
N TYR A 7 7.67 0.25 -23.11
CA TYR A 7 7.36 -0.75 -22.09
C TYR A 7 5.98 -1.36 -22.34
N LEU A 8 5.93 -2.67 -22.59
CA LEU A 8 4.70 -3.41 -22.91
C LEU A 8 4.51 -4.65 -22.02
N ASP A 9 5.15 -4.69 -20.85
CA ASP A 9 5.10 -5.83 -19.91
C ASP A 9 4.36 -5.49 -18.60
N ASN A 10 3.26 -4.73 -18.71
CA ASN A 10 2.49 -4.27 -17.54
C ASN A 10 1.82 -5.40 -16.75
N ASN A 11 1.70 -6.61 -17.32
CA ASN A 11 1.18 -7.78 -16.62
C ASN A 11 2.19 -8.33 -15.60
N ALA A 12 3.50 -8.13 -15.82
CA ALA A 12 4.54 -8.55 -14.87
C ALA A 12 4.68 -7.55 -13.72
N THR A 13 4.74 -6.25 -14.03
CA THR A 13 4.71 -5.16 -13.04
C THR A 13 4.39 -3.83 -13.72
N THR A 14 4.13 -2.78 -12.95
CA THR A 14 3.87 -1.43 -13.48
C THR A 14 4.77 -0.40 -12.82
N PRO A 15 5.16 0.68 -13.53
CA PRO A 15 5.83 1.81 -12.89
C PRO A 15 4.88 2.47 -11.89
N LEU A 16 5.42 2.91 -10.75
CA LEU A 16 4.62 3.67 -9.78
C LEU A 16 4.10 4.96 -10.42
N HIS A 17 2.81 5.23 -10.21
CA HIS A 17 2.25 6.53 -10.53
C HIS A 17 2.96 7.62 -9.70
N PRO A 18 3.28 8.80 -10.26
CA PRO A 18 4.03 9.85 -9.55
C PRO A 18 3.42 10.24 -8.19
N ALA A 19 2.09 10.29 -8.11
CA ALA A 19 1.38 10.58 -6.85
C ALA A 19 1.58 9.49 -5.78
N VAL A 20 1.65 8.21 -6.17
CA VAL A 20 1.92 7.11 -5.24
C VAL A 20 3.34 7.20 -4.72
N LYS A 21 4.30 7.49 -5.60
CA LYS A 21 5.70 7.71 -5.19
C LYS A 21 5.82 8.84 -4.17
N GLN A 22 5.11 9.95 -4.39
CA GLN A 22 5.11 11.09 -3.47
C GLN A 22 4.51 10.70 -2.11
N ALA A 23 3.33 10.07 -2.09
CA ALA A 23 2.69 9.62 -0.85
C ALA A 23 3.56 8.63 -0.06
N MET A 24 4.27 7.73 -0.75
CA MET A 24 5.22 6.81 -0.09
C MET A 24 6.39 7.56 0.55
N VAL A 25 6.95 8.56 -0.12
CA VAL A 25 8.05 9.38 0.44
C VAL A 25 7.57 10.15 1.67
N GLU A 26 6.39 10.77 1.60
CA GLU A 26 5.79 11.46 2.75
C GLU A 26 5.53 10.51 3.93
N ALA A 27 5.05 9.28 3.65
CA ALA A 27 4.85 8.27 4.67
C ALA A 27 6.16 7.82 5.35
N MET A 28 7.32 7.94 4.69
CA MET A 28 8.62 7.61 5.30
C MET A 28 9.01 8.57 6.44
N ASP A 29 8.45 9.79 6.47
CA ASP A 29 8.66 10.73 7.58
C ASP A 29 7.83 10.35 8.83
N VAL A 30 6.83 9.47 8.68
CA VAL A 30 6.00 8.96 9.78
C VAL A 30 6.62 7.68 10.35
N PHE A 31 7.51 7.84 11.32
CA PHE A 31 8.35 6.74 11.85
C PHE A 31 7.78 6.05 13.11
N GLY A 32 6.66 6.52 13.65
CA GLY A 32 6.08 5.97 14.87
C GLY A 32 5.61 4.52 14.69
N ASN A 33 5.71 3.70 15.74
CA ASN A 33 5.10 2.37 15.74
C ASN A 33 3.57 2.51 15.87
N PRO A 34 2.75 2.05 14.91
CA PRO A 34 1.29 2.21 14.95
C PRO A 34 0.62 1.51 16.15
N SER A 35 1.29 0.55 16.78
CA SER A 35 0.81 -0.12 18.00
C SER A 35 1.04 0.70 19.27
N SER A 36 1.84 1.77 19.21
CA SER A 36 2.08 2.65 20.34
C SER A 36 0.93 3.62 20.59
N LEU A 37 0.63 3.88 21.87
CA LEU A 37 -0.43 4.79 22.28
C LEU A 37 -0.04 6.27 22.25
N HIS A 38 1.25 6.59 22.17
CA HIS A 38 1.75 7.98 22.10
C HIS A 38 1.48 8.62 20.73
N GLU A 39 1.60 9.94 20.64
CA GLU A 39 1.22 10.74 19.47
C GLU A 39 1.80 10.22 18.15
N ALA A 40 3.11 9.98 18.08
CA ALA A 40 3.74 9.45 16.87
C ALA A 40 3.17 8.09 16.42
N GLY A 41 2.78 7.23 17.36
CA GLY A 41 2.16 5.94 17.05
C GLY A 41 0.72 6.08 16.56
N ARG A 42 -0.05 7.00 17.17
CA ARG A 42 -1.40 7.32 16.69
C ARG A 42 -1.40 7.88 15.27
N LEU A 43 -0.44 8.75 14.95
CA LEU A 43 -0.25 9.29 13.60
C LEU A 43 0.06 8.16 12.60
N ALA A 44 1.01 7.27 12.91
CA ALA A 44 1.32 6.12 12.04
C ALA A 44 0.11 5.20 11.83
N ARG A 45 -0.67 4.95 12.90
CA ARG A 45 -1.91 4.16 12.81
C ARG A 45 -2.95 4.83 11.92
N GLU A 46 -3.11 6.15 12.00
CA GLU A 46 -4.03 6.88 11.13
C GLU A 46 -3.68 6.69 9.64
N TYR A 47 -2.40 6.74 9.26
CA TYR A 47 -1.97 6.47 7.89
C TYR A 47 -2.38 5.08 7.41
N VAL A 48 -2.18 4.06 8.24
CA VAL A 48 -2.55 2.67 7.91
C VAL A 48 -4.06 2.51 7.79
N GLU A 49 -4.84 3.08 8.71
CA GLU A 49 -6.31 2.94 8.69
C GLU A 49 -6.95 3.74 7.54
N ASN A 50 -6.42 4.91 7.20
CA ASN A 50 -6.86 5.65 6.01
C ASN A 50 -6.57 4.88 4.72
N ALA A 51 -5.40 4.24 4.62
CA ALA A 51 -5.08 3.37 3.49
C ALA A 51 -6.01 2.15 3.43
N ARG A 52 -6.34 1.55 4.58
CA ARG A 52 -7.27 0.41 4.68
C ARG A 52 -8.66 0.79 4.19
N ALA A 53 -9.20 1.93 4.65
CA ALA A 53 -10.48 2.44 4.21
C ALA A 53 -10.50 2.70 2.69
N ALA A 54 -9.46 3.33 2.15
CA ALA A 54 -9.37 3.59 0.71
C ALA A 54 -9.34 2.31 -0.14
N VAL A 55 -8.64 1.26 0.31
CA VAL A 55 -8.62 -0.04 -0.37
C VAL A 55 -9.97 -0.73 -0.28
N ALA A 56 -10.61 -0.72 0.89
CA ALA A 56 -11.93 -1.31 1.11
C ALA A 56 -12.98 -0.65 0.20
N ASP A 57 -13.02 0.68 0.16
CA ASP A 57 -13.92 1.45 -0.69
C ASP A 57 -13.69 1.15 -2.19
N PHE A 58 -12.43 1.01 -2.61
CA PHE A 58 -12.09 0.71 -4.00
C PHE A 58 -12.64 -0.65 -4.47
N ILE A 59 -12.67 -1.65 -3.59
CA ILE A 59 -13.16 -3.00 -3.92
C ILE A 59 -14.60 -3.27 -3.46
N GLY A 60 -15.25 -2.31 -2.77
CA GLY A 60 -16.62 -2.45 -2.27
C GLY A 60 -16.75 -3.35 -1.04
N ALA A 61 -15.73 -3.38 -0.17
CA ALA A 61 -15.70 -4.15 1.09
C ALA A 61 -15.79 -3.21 2.31
N SER A 62 -15.97 -3.76 3.51
CA SER A 62 -15.75 -3.00 4.75
C SER A 62 -14.28 -3.00 5.16
N ALA A 63 -13.86 -1.97 5.90
CA ALA A 63 -12.45 -1.82 6.28
C ALA A 63 -11.92 -3.01 7.11
N ASP A 64 -12.77 -3.62 7.95
CA ASP A 64 -12.44 -4.78 8.77
C ASP A 64 -12.30 -6.10 7.97
N GLU A 65 -12.70 -6.11 6.71
CA GLU A 65 -12.45 -7.23 5.78
C GLU A 65 -11.08 -7.15 5.09
N VAL A 66 -10.35 -6.04 5.24
CA VAL A 66 -9.06 -5.81 4.56
C VAL A 66 -7.87 -6.08 5.49
N ILE A 67 -7.06 -7.08 5.13
CA ILE A 67 -5.79 -7.40 5.78
C ILE A 67 -4.64 -7.06 4.82
N PHE A 68 -3.69 -6.24 5.28
CA PHE A 68 -2.46 -5.97 4.53
C PHE A 68 -1.44 -7.09 4.71
N VAL A 69 -0.92 -7.59 3.60
CA VAL A 69 0.14 -8.61 3.52
C VAL A 69 1.24 -8.14 2.55
N GLY A 70 2.40 -8.79 2.56
CA GLY A 70 3.56 -8.36 1.79
C GLY A 70 3.44 -8.57 0.28
N SER A 71 2.56 -9.47 -0.20
CA SER A 71 2.35 -9.70 -1.63
C SER A 71 1.08 -10.49 -1.94
N GLY A 72 0.70 -10.56 -3.22
CA GLY A 72 -0.37 -11.45 -3.68
C GLY A 72 -0.06 -12.94 -3.46
N SER A 73 1.21 -13.35 -3.52
CA SER A 73 1.63 -14.71 -3.20
C SER A 73 1.41 -15.05 -1.73
N GLU A 74 1.70 -14.10 -0.83
CA GLU A 74 1.41 -14.26 0.61
C GLU A 74 -0.10 -14.34 0.84
N ALA A 75 -0.89 -13.44 0.24
CA ALA A 75 -2.35 -13.43 0.35
C ALA A 75 -2.96 -14.80 -0.04
N ASN A 76 -2.52 -15.38 -1.17
CA ASN A 76 -2.99 -16.69 -1.61
C ASN A 76 -2.68 -17.79 -0.60
N ASN A 77 -1.46 -17.79 -0.03
CA ASN A 77 -1.08 -18.79 0.96
C ASN A 77 -1.84 -18.62 2.27
N THR A 78 -2.04 -17.38 2.74
CA THR A 78 -2.79 -17.07 3.97
C THR A 78 -4.21 -17.64 3.96
N VAL A 79 -4.85 -17.76 2.80
CA VAL A 79 -6.21 -18.31 2.67
C VAL A 79 -6.23 -19.84 2.60
N LEU A 80 -5.14 -20.45 2.10
CA LEU A 80 -5.08 -21.90 1.86
C LEU A 80 -4.51 -22.71 3.04
N SER A 81 -3.76 -22.07 3.93
CA SER A 81 -3.15 -22.69 5.12
C SER A 81 -4.00 -22.49 6.37
#